data_AF-A0A8B6CKV5-F1
#
_entry.id   AF-A0A8B6CKV5-F1
#
_cell.length_a   1.000
_cell.length_b   1.000
_cell.length_c   1.000
_cell.angle_alpha   90.00
_cell.angle_beta   90.00
_cell.angle_gamma   90.00
#
_symmetry.space_group_name_H-M   'P 1'
#
loop_
_entity.id
_entity.type
_entity.pdbx_description
1 polymer ?
#
loop_
_entity_poly.entity_id
_entity_poly.type
_entity_poly.pdbx_seq_one_letter_code
_entity_poly.pdbx_strand_id
1 'polypeptide(L)'
;MTDPGIDNSVKQVIVQEVQNAVSASQQDTLNQITALIDNRLSTFQGNIQQSQRDISQSQMSKIEETLSENYTFQRKGNENQYKHEVKVLTKLTEAKAQLDGPDLSVDSIHQARDKIVEGMTIVRDRQKLIKLADSSELGWRVVKEYTTNPIADDSEDEKKMIRAQNRAERRSKSDKLKKSTKTVRKVPYSTKERDPTPTWRTGRCFNCGNRGHWANDCPEKKDKISIFKNFECT
;
A
#
# COMPACT_ATOMS: atom_id res chain seq x y z
N MET A 1 -11.20 69.23 72.14
CA MET A 1 -9.88 69.47 71.53
C MET A 1 -9.27 68.11 71.25
N THR A 2 -9.35 67.63 70.01
CA THR A 2 -8.73 66.37 69.61
C THR A 2 -7.24 66.60 69.43
N ASP A 3 -6.42 65.78 70.09
CA ASP A 3 -4.96 65.87 70.03
C ASP A 3 -4.48 65.56 68.60
N PRO A 4 -3.85 66.53 67.89
CA PRO A 4 -3.39 66.34 66.52
C PRO A 4 -2.33 65.23 66.38
N GLY A 5 -1.66 64.81 67.46
CA GLY A 5 -0.73 63.68 67.44
C GLY A 5 -1.41 62.33 67.21
N ILE A 6 -2.64 62.15 67.71
CA ILE A 6 -3.40 60.89 67.61
C ILE A 6 -3.94 60.71 66.18
N ASP A 7 -4.42 61.78 65.54
CA ASP A 7 -4.92 61.75 64.15
C ASP A 7 -3.81 61.38 63.15
N ASN A 8 -2.58 61.84 63.38
CA ASN A 8 -1.44 61.53 62.51
C ASN A 8 -0.99 60.06 62.65
N SER A 9 -1.03 59.51 63.87
CA SER A 9 -0.71 58.09 64.12
C SER A 9 -1.73 57.15 63.48
N VAL A 10 -3.02 57.49 63.54
CA VAL A 10 -4.08 56.67 62.92
C VAL A 10 -3.96 56.68 61.40
N LYS A 11 -3.66 57.84 60.80
CA LYS A 11 -3.39 57.95 59.35
C LYS A 11 -2.20 57.10 58.91
N GLN A 12 -1.12 57.08 59.69
CA GLN A 12 0.05 56.23 59.43
C GLN A 12 -0.30 54.73 59.42
N VAL A 13 -1.08 54.27 60.40
CA VAL A 13 -1.51 52.86 60.47
C VAL A 13 -2.40 52.49 59.29
N ILE A 14 -3.36 53.35 58.91
CA ILE A 14 -4.22 53.11 57.75
C ILE A 14 -3.41 53.03 56.46
N VAL A 15 -2.46 53.95 56.26
CA VAL A 15 -1.57 53.93 55.08
C VAL A 15 -0.75 52.65 55.04
N GLN A 16 -0.20 52.22 56.17
CA GLN A 16 0.57 50.97 56.25
C GLN A 16 -0.29 49.76 55.89
N GLU A 17 -1.52 49.70 56.39
CA GLU A 17 -2.39 48.55 56.16
C GLU A 17 -2.91 48.49 54.72
N VAL A 18 -3.19 49.65 54.11
CA VAL A 18 -3.47 49.74 52.67
C VAL A 18 -2.26 49.29 51.86
N GLN A 19 -1.05 49.71 52.23
CA GLN A 19 0.18 49.30 51.55
C GLN A 19 0.41 47.79 51.65
N ASN A 20 0.16 47.20 52.82
CA ASN A 20 0.24 45.76 53.05
C ASN A 20 -0.77 45.00 52.19
N ALA A 21 -2.04 45.44 52.18
CA ALA A 21 -3.10 44.81 51.39
C ALA A 21 -2.84 44.90 49.88
N VAL A 22 -2.37 46.05 49.39
CA VAL A 22 -2.00 46.23 47.97
C VAL A 22 -0.82 45.32 47.61
N SER A 23 0.19 45.24 48.46
CA SER A 23 1.37 44.39 48.21
C SER A 23 1.00 42.90 48.19
N ALA A 24 0.12 42.46 49.10
CA ALA A 24 -0.40 41.09 49.12
C ALA A 24 -1.20 40.77 47.85
N SER A 25 -2.09 41.67 47.42
CA SER A 25 -2.87 41.50 46.19
C SER A 25 -2.00 41.45 44.93
N GLN A 26 -0.96 42.29 44.85
CA GLN A 26 -0.01 42.27 43.75
C GLN A 26 0.78 40.95 43.73
N GLN A 27 1.22 40.45 44.90
CA GLN A 27 1.93 39.18 45.01
C GLN A 27 1.06 38.00 44.57
N ASP A 28 -0.20 37.96 44.99
CA ASP A 28 -1.15 36.92 44.57
C ASP A 28 -1.37 36.93 43.06
N THR A 29 -1.49 38.13 42.47
CA THR A 29 -1.63 38.29 41.02
C THR A 29 -0.39 37.77 40.28
N LEU A 30 0.82 38.10 40.77
CA LEU A 30 2.07 37.60 40.19
C LEU A 30 2.20 36.08 40.31
N ASN A 31 1.78 35.49 41.43
CA ASN A 31 1.77 34.05 41.63
C ASN A 31 0.82 33.35 40.63
N GLN A 32 -0.38 33.91 40.41
CA GLN A 32 -1.33 33.38 39.42
C GLN A 32 -0.78 33.46 37.99
N ILE A 33 -0.15 34.57 37.62
CA ILE A 33 0.48 34.74 36.30
C ILE A 33 1.61 33.71 36.13
N THR A 34 2.44 33.52 37.14
CA THR A 34 3.53 32.54 37.12
C THR A 34 2.98 31.13 36.91
N ALA A 35 1.96 30.73 37.68
CA ALA A 35 1.31 29.43 37.54
C ALA A 35 0.68 29.21 36.15
N LEU A 36 0.06 30.26 35.58
CA LEU A 36 -0.50 30.20 34.22
C LEU A 36 0.59 30.03 33.16
N ILE A 37 1.71 30.74 33.29
CA ILE A 37 2.85 30.62 32.39
C ILE A 37 3.46 29.23 32.49
N ASP A 38 3.69 28.70 33.68
CA ASP A 38 4.23 27.36 33.89
C ASP A 38 3.32 26.28 33.30
N ASN A 39 2.01 26.40 33.49
CA ASN A 39 1.04 25.47 32.93
C ASN A 39 1.01 25.52 31.38
N ARG A 40 0.99 26.73 30.81
CA ARG A 40 1.02 26.94 29.36
C ARG A 40 2.34 26.45 28.76
N LEU A 41 3.46 26.73 29.41
CA LEU A 41 4.79 26.35 28.95
C LEU A 41 4.98 24.83 29.03
N SER A 42 4.51 24.19 30.10
CA SER A 42 4.50 22.72 30.22
C SER A 42 3.65 22.08 29.13
N THR A 43 2.44 22.60 28.89
CA THR A 43 1.55 22.13 27.81
C THR A 43 2.21 22.33 26.44
N PHE A 44 2.82 23.49 26.21
CA PHE A 44 3.50 23.81 24.95
C PHE A 44 4.72 22.92 24.73
N GLN A 45 5.53 22.68 25.75
CA GLN A 45 6.65 21.76 25.72
C GLN A 45 6.18 20.33 25.43
N GLY A 46 5.11 19.88 26.07
CA GLY A 46 4.48 18.58 25.81
C GLY A 46 4.03 18.45 24.36
N ASN A 47 3.35 19.47 23.83
CA ASN A 47 2.91 19.51 22.44
C ASN A 47 4.09 19.51 21.44
N ILE A 48 5.17 20.25 21.73
CA ILE A 48 6.39 20.24 20.91
C ILE A 48 7.03 18.85 20.91
N GLN A 49 7.21 18.26 22.09
CA GLN A 49 7.81 16.93 22.21
C GLN A 49 6.96 15.89 21.50
N GLN A 50 5.63 15.96 21.64
CA GLN A 50 4.71 15.06 20.94
C GLN A 50 4.77 15.26 19.43
N SER A 51 4.72 16.51 18.95
CA SER A 51 4.85 16.82 17.53
C SER A 51 6.20 16.34 16.96
N GLN A 52 7.31 16.50 17.70
CA GLN A 52 8.60 15.95 17.30
C GLN A 52 8.61 14.42 17.26
N ARG A 53 7.96 13.74 18.20
CA ARG A 53 7.80 12.27 18.18
C ARG A 53 6.94 11.82 17.00
N ASP A 54 5.85 12.51 16.72
CA ASP A 54 4.93 12.20 15.61
C ASP A 54 5.60 12.44 14.25
N ILE A 55 6.38 13.53 14.12
CA ILE A 55 7.22 13.79 12.95
C ILE A 55 8.28 12.70 12.81
N SER A 56 8.96 12.33 13.89
CA SER A 56 9.97 11.27 13.87
C SER A 56 9.37 9.90 13.54
N GLN A 57 8.19 9.55 14.08
CA GLN A 57 7.50 8.30 13.75
C GLN A 57 6.99 8.30 12.31
N SER A 58 6.44 9.42 11.83
CA SER A 58 6.01 9.55 10.43
C SER A 58 7.20 9.47 9.47
N GLN A 59 8.34 10.06 9.84
CA GLN A 59 9.59 9.94 9.08
C GLN A 59 10.14 8.51 9.13
N MET A 60 10.15 7.85 10.28
CA MET A 60 10.60 6.46 10.38
C MET A 60 9.69 5.51 9.60
N SER A 61 8.37 5.70 9.66
CA SER A 61 7.39 4.93 8.89
C SER A 61 7.58 5.15 7.38
N LYS A 62 7.79 6.40 6.94
CA LYS A 62 8.15 6.71 5.54
C LYS A 62 9.50 6.12 5.16
N ILE A 63 10.50 6.11 6.03
CA ILE A 63 11.81 5.52 5.77
C ILE A 63 11.68 3.99 5.64
N GLU A 64 10.89 3.34 6.48
CA GLU A 64 10.62 1.90 6.43
C GLU A 64 9.83 1.53 5.15
N GLU A 65 8.86 2.37 4.77
CA GLU A 65 8.12 2.27 3.51
C GLU A 65 9.06 2.45 2.30
N THR A 66 9.91 3.48 2.30
CA THR A 66 10.87 3.79 1.22
C THR A 66 12.01 2.76 1.12
N LEU A 67 12.47 2.18 2.23
CA LEU A 67 13.45 1.09 2.26
C LEU A 67 12.83 -0.21 1.73
N SER A 68 11.55 -0.45 1.98
CA SER A 68 10.83 -1.59 1.42
C SER A 68 10.58 -1.46 -0.09
N GLU A 69 10.41 -0.23 -0.61
CA GLU A 69 10.23 0.04 -2.04
C GLU A 69 11.52 -0.19 -2.85
N ASN A 70 12.70 -0.03 -2.24
CA ASN A 70 13.99 -0.19 -2.92
C ASN A 70 14.56 -1.62 -2.87
N TYR A 71 13.95 -2.53 -2.08
CA TYR A 71 14.39 -3.91 -2.00
C TYR A 71 13.54 -4.83 -2.88
N THR A 72 14.16 -5.45 -3.89
CA THR A 72 13.49 -6.41 -4.76
C THR A 72 13.59 -7.83 -4.20
N PHE A 73 12.45 -8.38 -3.76
CA PHE A 73 12.38 -9.76 -3.29
C PHE A 73 12.58 -10.77 -4.42
N GLN A 74 13.50 -11.73 -4.23
CA GLN A 74 13.75 -12.81 -5.18
C GLN A 74 12.57 -13.77 -5.36
N ARG A 75 11.78 -13.98 -4.29
CA ARG A 75 10.63 -14.88 -4.28
C ARG A 75 9.38 -14.12 -3.89
N LYS A 76 8.31 -14.27 -4.67
CA LYS A 76 7.02 -13.63 -4.38
C LYS A 76 6.43 -14.04 -3.03
N GLY A 77 6.70 -15.28 -2.59
CA GLY A 77 6.30 -15.75 -1.26
C GLY A 77 6.97 -14.98 -0.13
N ASN A 78 8.26 -14.66 -0.26
CA ASN A 78 9.01 -13.90 0.73
C ASN A 78 8.52 -12.45 0.80
N GLU A 79 8.25 -11.83 -0.36
CA GLU A 79 7.64 -10.49 -0.42
C GLU A 79 6.29 -10.45 0.30
N ASN A 80 5.44 -11.44 0.05
CA ASN A 80 4.13 -11.52 0.68
C ASN A 80 4.23 -11.75 2.19
N GLN A 81 5.20 -12.56 2.64
CA GLN A 81 5.44 -12.77 4.07
C GLN A 81 5.95 -11.49 4.73
N TYR A 82 6.93 -10.84 4.13
CA TYR A 82 7.46 -9.58 4.64
C TYR A 82 6.36 -8.52 4.76
N LYS A 83 5.54 -8.34 3.72
CA LYS A 83 4.38 -7.42 3.76
C LYS A 83 3.36 -7.78 4.84
N HIS A 84 3.21 -9.06 5.17
CA HIS A 84 2.37 -9.49 6.27
C HIS A 84 2.98 -9.13 7.62
N GLU A 85 4.27 -9.43 7.82
CA GLU A 85 5.00 -9.11 9.06
C GLU A 85 5.02 -7.59 9.32
N VAL A 86 5.23 -6.77 8.29
CA VAL A 86 5.16 -5.31 8.40
C VAL A 86 3.80 -4.88 8.95
N LYS A 87 2.70 -5.41 8.43
CA LYS A 87 1.35 -5.07 8.93
C LYS A 87 1.14 -5.46 10.39
N VAL A 88 1.63 -6.63 10.80
CA VAL A 88 1.53 -7.08 12.20
C VAL A 88 2.37 -6.18 13.10
N LEU A 89 3.62 -5.91 12.69
CA LEU A 89 4.54 -5.04 13.43
C LEU A 89 3.96 -3.64 13.59
N THR A 90 3.38 -3.04 12.54
CA THR A 90 2.70 -1.75 12.63
C THR A 90 1.65 -1.74 13.73
N LYS A 91 0.81 -2.78 13.82
CA LYS A 91 -0.24 -2.87 14.87
C LYS A 91 0.31 -3.04 16.27
N LEU A 92 1.40 -3.81 16.42
CA LEU A 92 2.08 -3.95 17.71
C LEU A 92 2.78 -2.65 18.13
N THR A 93 3.38 -1.92 17.20
CA THR A 93 3.99 -0.61 17.45
C THR A 93 2.96 0.45 17.80
N GLU A 94 1.82 0.49 17.09
CA GLU A 94 0.68 1.35 17.44
C GLU A 94 0.19 1.05 18.87
N ALA A 95 0.03 -0.22 19.23
CA ALA A 95 -0.37 -0.62 20.59
C ALA A 95 0.67 -0.21 21.64
N LYS A 96 1.96 -0.40 21.36
CA LYS A 96 3.05 0.00 22.25
C LYS A 96 3.08 1.52 22.47
N ALA A 97 2.88 2.31 21.41
CA ALA A 97 2.86 3.77 21.52
C ALA A 97 1.73 4.28 22.43
N GLN A 98 0.57 3.61 22.44
CA GLN A 98 -0.52 3.92 23.36
C GLN A 98 -0.19 3.61 24.83
N LEU A 99 0.68 2.62 25.06
CA LEU A 99 1.09 2.21 26.41
C LEU A 99 2.31 2.97 26.95
N ASP A 100 3.17 3.48 26.07
CA ASP A 100 4.37 4.26 26.46
C ASP A 100 4.06 5.75 26.67
N GLY A 101 2.78 6.15 26.62
CA GLY A 101 2.35 7.54 26.82
C GLY A 101 2.65 8.07 28.23
N PRO A 102 2.81 9.39 28.41
CA PRO A 102 3.18 10.00 29.70
C PRO A 102 2.12 9.82 30.81
N ASP A 103 0.87 9.56 30.45
CA ASP A 103 -0.21 9.16 31.36
C ASP A 103 -0.98 7.96 30.78
N LEU A 104 -1.06 6.88 31.56
CA LEU A 104 -1.75 5.65 31.16
C LEU A 104 -3.26 5.78 31.40
N SER A 105 -3.96 6.46 30.49
CA SER A 105 -5.42 6.60 30.57
C SER A 105 -6.14 5.28 30.25
N VAL A 106 -7.36 5.12 30.77
CA VAL A 106 -8.24 3.98 30.44
C VAL A 106 -8.46 3.90 28.92
N ASP A 107 -8.67 5.05 28.28
CA ASP A 107 -8.87 5.13 26.82
C ASP A 107 -7.64 4.67 26.04
N SER A 108 -6.43 4.99 26.50
CA SER A 108 -5.17 4.53 25.92
C SER A 108 -5.03 3.00 26.02
N ILE A 109 -5.46 2.41 27.14
CA ILE A 109 -5.45 0.94 27.33
C ILE A 109 -6.45 0.28 26.37
N HIS A 110 -7.66 0.84 26.22
CA HIS A 110 -8.65 0.35 25.27
C HIS A 110 -8.14 0.40 23.82
N GLN A 111 -7.54 1.53 23.42
CA GLN A 111 -6.94 1.67 22.10
C GLN A 111 -5.81 0.67 21.87
N ALA A 112 -4.91 0.48 22.85
CA ALA A 112 -3.84 -0.52 22.75
C ALA A 112 -4.40 -1.94 22.56
N ARG A 113 -5.44 -2.28 23.32
CA ARG A 113 -6.13 -3.58 23.21
C ARG A 113 -6.73 -3.76 21.82
N ASP A 114 -7.42 -2.76 21.28
CA ASP A 114 -8.04 -2.85 19.95
C ASP A 114 -6.99 -3.08 18.85
N LYS A 115 -5.84 -2.39 18.93
CA LYS A 115 -4.71 -2.61 18.01
C LYS A 115 -4.13 -4.02 18.11
N ILE A 116 -4.03 -4.58 19.32
CA ILE A 116 -3.62 -5.98 19.50
C ILE A 116 -4.65 -6.91 18.85
N VAL A 117 -5.96 -6.67 19.03
CA VAL A 117 -7.03 -7.47 18.43
C VAL A 117 -6.99 -7.40 16.89
N GLU A 118 -6.75 -6.23 16.31
CA GLU A 118 -6.50 -6.06 14.88
C GLU A 118 -5.31 -6.91 14.42
N GLY A 119 -4.17 -6.83 15.11
CA GLY A 119 -2.97 -7.62 14.84
C GLY A 119 -3.22 -9.14 14.92
N MET A 120 -3.95 -9.60 15.94
CA MET A 120 -4.34 -11.00 16.08
C MET A 120 -5.21 -11.46 14.91
N THR A 121 -6.12 -10.61 14.42
CA THR A 121 -7.00 -10.92 13.28
C THR A 121 -6.19 -11.09 12.00
N ILE A 122 -5.23 -10.20 11.76
CA ILE A 122 -4.29 -10.31 10.63
C ILE A 122 -3.53 -11.65 10.67
N VAL A 123 -3.03 -12.06 11.84
CA VAL A 123 -2.33 -13.34 12.02
C VAL A 123 -3.26 -14.53 11.78
N ARG A 124 -4.48 -14.51 12.34
CA ARG A 124 -5.46 -15.60 12.12
C ARG A 124 -5.81 -15.75 10.65
N ASP A 125 -6.04 -14.64 9.94
CA ASP A 125 -6.34 -14.67 8.51
C ASP A 125 -5.15 -15.24 7.73
N ARG A 126 -3.92 -14.86 8.07
CA ARG A 126 -2.72 -15.44 7.45
C ARG A 126 -2.62 -16.94 7.70
N GLN A 127 -2.87 -17.41 8.91
CA GLN A 127 -2.89 -18.84 9.23
C GLN A 127 -3.93 -19.58 8.38
N LYS A 128 -5.13 -19.01 8.17
CA LYS A 128 -6.14 -19.57 7.25
C LYS A 128 -5.60 -19.65 5.81
N LEU A 129 -4.95 -18.59 5.32
CA LEU A 129 -4.37 -18.58 3.97
C LEU A 129 -3.23 -19.61 3.82
N ILE A 130 -2.41 -19.82 4.85
CA ILE A 130 -1.36 -20.84 4.86
C ILE A 130 -1.99 -22.23 4.76
N LYS A 131 -2.99 -22.53 5.59
CA LYS A 131 -3.73 -23.81 5.53
C LYS A 131 -4.35 -24.04 4.15
N LEU A 132 -4.95 -23.00 3.55
CA LEU A 132 -5.50 -23.08 2.19
C LEU A 132 -4.41 -23.35 1.14
N ALA A 133 -3.24 -22.71 1.27
CA ALA A 133 -2.11 -22.97 0.37
C ALA A 133 -1.57 -24.39 0.54
N ASP A 134 -1.54 -24.92 1.76
CA ASP A 134 -1.02 -26.27 2.05
C ASP A 134 -1.97 -27.37 1.54
N SER A 135 -3.29 -27.19 1.71
CA SER A 135 -4.29 -28.16 1.25
C SER A 135 -4.58 -28.10 -0.25
N SER A 136 -4.19 -27.02 -0.94
CA SER A 136 -4.47 -26.83 -2.37
C SER A 136 -3.33 -27.31 -3.25
N GLU A 137 -3.62 -28.11 -4.28
CA GLU A 137 -2.61 -28.57 -5.27
C GLU A 137 -1.89 -27.42 -5.99
N LEU A 138 -2.55 -26.27 -6.17
CA LEU A 138 -1.97 -25.09 -6.84
C LEU A 138 -1.37 -24.09 -5.85
N GLY A 139 -1.41 -24.40 -4.56
CA GLY A 139 -0.84 -23.65 -3.44
C GLY A 139 -1.24 -22.18 -3.39
N TRP A 140 -0.26 -21.30 -3.25
CA TRP A 140 -0.42 -19.84 -3.18
C TRP A 140 -1.17 -19.21 -4.38
N ARG A 141 -1.31 -19.92 -5.51
CA ARG A 141 -2.16 -19.44 -6.62
C ARG A 141 -3.64 -19.46 -6.24
N VAL A 142 -4.09 -20.46 -5.48
CA VAL A 142 -5.47 -20.51 -4.96
C VAL A 142 -5.69 -19.37 -3.98
N VAL A 143 -4.74 -19.15 -3.06
CA VAL A 143 -4.80 -18.03 -2.11
C VAL A 143 -4.92 -16.69 -2.82
N LYS A 144 -4.14 -16.46 -3.89
CA LYS A 144 -4.25 -15.22 -4.67
C LYS A 144 -5.69 -15.01 -5.16
N GLU A 145 -6.29 -16.02 -5.80
CA GLU A 145 -7.68 -15.97 -6.29
C GLU A 145 -8.73 -15.86 -5.18
N TYR A 146 -8.42 -16.36 -3.97
CA TYR A 146 -9.26 -16.24 -2.78
C TYR A 146 -9.28 -14.80 -2.26
N THR A 147 -8.12 -14.15 -2.21
CA THR A 147 -7.97 -12.78 -1.69
C THR A 147 -8.43 -11.68 -2.67
N THR A 148 -8.28 -11.87 -3.99
CA THR A 148 -8.61 -10.84 -4.99
C THR A 148 -10.09 -10.77 -5.35
N ASN A 149 -10.91 -11.72 -4.92
CA ASN A 149 -12.32 -11.79 -5.27
C ASN A 149 -13.17 -11.82 -3.99
N PRO A 150 -13.40 -10.65 -3.34
CA PRO A 150 -14.33 -10.55 -2.23
C PRO A 150 -15.75 -10.75 -2.78
N ILE A 151 -16.34 -11.91 -2.53
CA ILE A 151 -17.78 -12.10 -2.63
C ILE A 151 -18.30 -11.87 -1.21
N ALA A 152 -19.28 -10.97 -1.07
CA ALA A 152 -19.88 -10.61 0.21
C ALA A 152 -20.76 -11.74 0.76
N ASP A 153 -20.86 -11.70 2.09
CA ASP A 153 -21.72 -12.42 3.01
C ASP A 153 -21.39 -13.87 3.40
N ASP A 154 -21.42 -14.03 4.72
CA ASP A 154 -20.94 -15.05 5.66
C ASP A 154 -21.36 -16.52 5.45
N SER A 155 -22.14 -16.85 4.41
CA SER A 155 -22.67 -18.21 4.17
C SER A 155 -21.71 -19.15 3.40
N GLU A 156 -20.49 -18.70 3.04
CA GLU A 156 -19.84 -19.19 1.80
C GLU A 156 -18.33 -19.50 1.87
N ASP A 157 -17.69 -19.71 3.04
CA ASP A 157 -16.23 -19.93 3.06
C ASP A 157 -15.79 -21.19 2.29
N GLU A 158 -16.56 -22.29 2.35
CA GLU A 158 -16.30 -23.51 1.58
C GLU A 158 -16.48 -23.30 0.07
N LYS A 159 -17.60 -22.68 -0.33
CA LYS A 159 -17.86 -22.37 -1.74
C LYS A 159 -16.85 -21.37 -2.30
N LYS A 160 -16.33 -20.46 -1.48
CA LYS A 160 -15.26 -19.52 -1.84
C LYS A 160 -13.94 -20.26 -2.09
N MET A 161 -13.58 -21.25 -1.27
CA MET A 161 -12.41 -22.11 -1.52
C MET A 161 -12.54 -22.88 -2.83
N ILE A 162 -13.68 -23.55 -3.06
CA ILE A 162 -13.95 -24.31 -4.31
C ILE A 162 -13.84 -23.41 -5.55
N ARG A 163 -14.43 -22.20 -5.49
CA ARG A 163 -14.35 -21.23 -6.61
C ARG A 163 -12.93 -20.73 -6.83
N ALA A 164 -12.18 -20.45 -5.77
CA ALA A 164 -10.78 -20.03 -5.89
C ALA A 164 -9.90 -21.14 -6.51
N GLN A 165 -10.13 -22.40 -6.13
CA GLN A 165 -9.44 -23.55 -6.69
C GLN A 165 -9.75 -23.71 -8.19
N ASN A 166 -11.03 -23.69 -8.57
CA ASN A 166 -11.47 -23.77 -9.96
C ASN A 166 -10.89 -22.62 -10.81
N ARG A 167 -10.84 -21.38 -10.28
CA ARG A 167 -10.24 -20.22 -10.98
C ARG A 167 -8.73 -20.40 -11.17
N ALA A 168 -8.02 -20.83 -10.14
CA ALA A 168 -6.58 -21.07 -10.21
C ALA A 168 -6.24 -22.20 -11.19
N GLU A 169 -7.07 -23.24 -11.26
CA GLU A 169 -6.88 -24.36 -12.17
C GLU A 169 -7.07 -23.96 -13.64
N ARG A 170 -8.12 -23.18 -13.94
CA ARG A 170 -8.34 -22.62 -15.27
C ARG A 170 -7.17 -21.74 -15.73
N ARG A 171 -6.66 -20.87 -14.83
CA ARG A 171 -5.47 -20.05 -15.12
C ARG A 171 -4.25 -20.92 -15.41
N SER A 172 -3.96 -21.91 -14.56
CA SER A 172 -2.88 -22.89 -14.74
C SER A 172 -2.95 -23.60 -16.10
N LYS A 173 -4.13 -24.06 -16.52
CA LYS A 173 -4.34 -24.72 -17.83
C LYS A 173 -4.10 -23.76 -18.99
N SER A 174 -4.63 -22.53 -18.92
CA SER A 174 -4.40 -21.51 -19.95
C SER A 174 -2.95 -21.08 -20.09
N ASP A 175 -2.21 -20.97 -18.98
CA ASP A 175 -0.79 -20.63 -18.98
C ASP A 175 0.05 -21.74 -19.63
N LYS A 176 -0.28 -23.02 -19.38
CA LYS A 176 0.33 -24.16 -20.08
C LYS A 176 0.08 -24.10 -21.59
N LEU A 177 -1.14 -23.76 -22.01
CA LEU A 177 -1.50 -23.61 -23.44
C LEU A 177 -0.72 -22.46 -24.12
N LYS A 178 -0.62 -21.30 -23.45
CA LYS A 178 0.15 -20.15 -23.92
C LYS A 178 1.65 -20.43 -24.00
N LYS A 179 2.18 -21.26 -23.09
CA LYS A 179 3.59 -21.67 -23.11
C LYS A 179 3.88 -22.62 -24.26
N SER A 180 3.00 -23.58 -24.52
CA SER A 180 3.07 -24.52 -25.65
C SER A 180 3.04 -23.81 -27.01
N THR A 181 2.16 -22.82 -27.19
CA THR A 181 2.08 -22.02 -28.43
C THR A 181 3.29 -21.11 -28.66
N LYS A 182 3.94 -20.63 -27.59
CA LYS A 182 5.20 -19.85 -27.70
C LYS A 182 6.41 -20.70 -28.05
N THR A 183 6.48 -21.95 -27.60
CA THR A 183 7.57 -22.87 -27.96
C THR A 183 7.49 -23.35 -29.40
N VAL A 184 6.28 -23.53 -29.96
CA VAL A 184 6.09 -23.94 -31.36
C VAL A 184 6.44 -22.81 -32.35
N ARG A 185 6.35 -21.53 -31.95
CA ARG A 185 6.68 -20.38 -32.81
C ARG A 185 8.18 -20.04 -32.92
N LYS A 186 9.06 -20.81 -32.28
CA LYS A 186 10.51 -20.74 -32.51
C LYS A 186 10.95 -21.83 -33.49
N VAL A 187 10.41 -21.82 -34.71
CA VAL A 187 11.17 -22.38 -35.83
C VAL A 187 12.24 -21.34 -36.13
N PRO A 188 13.56 -21.63 -35.96
CA PRO A 188 14.57 -20.72 -36.45
C PRO A 188 14.32 -20.56 -37.94
N TYR A 189 14.25 -19.32 -38.42
CA TYR A 189 14.42 -19.06 -39.83
C TYR A 189 15.81 -19.59 -40.19
N SER A 190 15.87 -20.82 -40.67
CA SER A 190 17.08 -21.47 -41.13
C SER A 190 17.50 -20.74 -42.40
N THR A 191 18.32 -19.70 -42.25
CA THR A 191 19.21 -19.21 -43.29
C THR A 191 20.24 -20.30 -43.57
N LYS A 192 19.81 -21.39 -44.21
CA LYS A 192 20.73 -22.15 -45.04
C LYS A 192 20.97 -21.27 -46.25
N GLU A 193 22.15 -20.66 -46.28
CA GLU A 193 22.77 -20.18 -47.51
C GLU A 193 22.54 -21.26 -48.57
N ARG A 194 21.71 -20.95 -49.57
CA ARG A 194 21.44 -21.87 -50.66
C ARG A 194 22.62 -21.75 -51.60
N ASP A 195 23.45 -22.78 -51.62
CA ASP A 195 24.32 -23.06 -52.75
C ASP A 195 23.53 -22.92 -54.06
N PRO A 196 24.08 -22.21 -55.07
CA PRO A 196 23.41 -22.03 -56.36
C PRO A 196 23.58 -23.29 -57.20
N THR A 197 22.90 -24.37 -56.82
CA THR A 197 22.74 -25.54 -57.68
C THR A 197 21.35 -25.52 -58.33
N PRO A 198 21.24 -25.57 -59.67
CA PRO A 198 19.98 -25.46 -60.36
C PRO A 198 19.22 -26.79 -60.25
N THR A 199 18.58 -27.02 -59.12
CA THR A 199 17.51 -28.01 -59.03
C THR A 199 16.31 -27.42 -59.77
N TRP A 200 16.19 -27.83 -61.03
CA TRP A 200 15.06 -27.53 -61.90
C TRP A 200 13.75 -27.68 -61.14
N ARG A 201 13.12 -26.54 -60.79
CA ARG A 201 11.87 -26.52 -60.02
C ARG A 201 10.80 -27.20 -60.86
N THR A 202 10.39 -28.39 -60.45
CA THR A 202 9.50 -29.31 -61.19
C THR A 202 8.04 -28.86 -61.27
N GLY A 203 7.67 -27.75 -60.63
CA GLY A 203 6.31 -27.19 -60.63
C GLY A 203 6.06 -26.11 -61.70
N ARG A 204 4.81 -26.02 -62.17
CA ARG A 204 4.30 -24.88 -62.95
C ARG A 204 3.84 -23.75 -62.00
N CYS A 205 4.06 -22.50 -62.39
CA CYS A 205 3.58 -21.32 -61.68
C CYS A 205 2.05 -21.31 -61.63
N PHE A 206 1.46 -21.09 -60.44
CA PHE A 206 0.01 -21.04 -60.27
C PHE A 206 -0.64 -19.75 -60.81
N ASN A 207 0.15 -18.73 -61.16
CA ASN A 207 -0.36 -17.47 -61.72
C ASN A 207 -0.37 -17.47 -63.25
N CYS A 208 0.69 -17.93 -63.91
CA CYS A 208 0.82 -17.91 -65.38
C CYS A 208 0.95 -19.30 -66.03
N GLY A 209 1.10 -20.38 -65.26
CA GLY A 209 1.23 -21.75 -65.77
C GLY A 209 2.63 -22.13 -66.30
N ASN A 210 3.57 -21.19 -66.36
CA ASN A 210 4.94 -21.43 -66.84
C ASN A 210 5.83 -22.08 -65.77
N ARG A 211 6.78 -22.92 -66.17
CA ARG A 211 7.72 -23.60 -65.25
C ARG A 211 8.91 -22.70 -64.91
N GLY A 212 9.66 -23.06 -63.89
CA GLY A 212 10.90 -22.36 -63.50
C GLY A 212 10.73 -21.33 -62.37
N HIS A 213 9.50 -20.94 -62.03
CA HIS A 213 9.19 -20.04 -60.91
C HIS A 213 7.84 -20.40 -60.25
N TRP A 214 7.60 -19.91 -59.03
CA TRP A 214 6.30 -20.02 -58.33
C TRP A 214 5.55 -18.69 -58.40
N ALA A 215 4.24 -18.68 -58.05
CA ALA A 215 3.36 -17.52 -58.22
C ALA A 215 3.88 -16.21 -57.59
N ASN A 216 4.63 -16.29 -56.49
CA ASN A 216 5.20 -15.12 -55.82
C ASN A 216 6.32 -14.44 -56.62
N ASP A 217 7.04 -15.23 -57.42
CA ASP A 217 8.17 -14.82 -58.26
C ASP A 217 7.74 -14.68 -59.73
N CYS A 218 6.43 -14.63 -59.99
CA CYS A 218 5.90 -14.51 -61.33
C CYS A 218 6.16 -13.10 -61.90
N PRO A 219 6.86 -12.96 -63.05
CA PRO A 219 7.12 -11.66 -63.65
C PRO A 219 5.83 -11.00 -64.17
N GLU A 220 4.81 -11.78 -64.48
CA GLU A 220 3.47 -11.32 -64.89
C GLU A 220 2.51 -11.17 -63.70
N LYS A 221 2.91 -10.44 -62.65
CA LYS A 221 1.96 -10.08 -61.57
C LYS A 221 0.84 -9.23 -62.18
N LYS A 222 -0.35 -9.80 -62.34
CA LYS A 222 -1.55 -9.05 -62.73
C LYS A 222 -2.03 -8.28 -61.51
N ASP A 223 -1.79 -6.98 -61.49
CA ASP A 223 -2.36 -6.07 -60.50
C ASP A 223 -3.88 -6.12 -60.59
N LYS A 224 -4.54 -6.65 -59.55
CA LYS A 224 -6.00 -6.58 -59.42
C LYS A 224 -6.39 -5.19 -58.91
N ILE A 225 -6.29 -4.18 -59.76
CA ILE A 225 -6.92 -2.88 -59.53
C ILE A 225 -7.70 -2.50 -60.79
N SER A 226 -9.01 -2.75 -60.78
CA SER A 226 -10.08 -1.90 -61.35
C SER A 226 -11.34 -2.72 -61.69
N ILE A 227 -12.19 -3.01 -60.72
CA ILE A 227 -13.63 -3.25 -60.97
C ILE A 227 -14.41 -2.51 -59.88
N PHE A 228 -14.55 -1.20 -60.04
CA PHE A 228 -15.67 -0.41 -59.53
C PHE A 228 -15.74 0.85 -60.39
N LYS A 229 -16.47 0.78 -61.50
CA LYS A 229 -17.07 1.95 -62.16
C LYS A 229 -18.42 1.54 -62.76
N ASN A 230 -19.41 2.34 -62.39
CA ASN A 230 -20.69 2.62 -63.06
C ASN A 230 -21.87 1.69 -62.75
N PHE A 231 -22.64 2.07 -61.72
CA PHE A 231 -24.10 1.99 -61.75
C PHE A 231 -24.62 3.43 -61.85
N GLU A 232 -25.14 3.80 -63.02
CA GLU A 232 -26.03 4.96 -63.16
C GLU A 232 -27.45 4.52 -62.81
N CYS A 233 -28.18 5.39 -62.12
CA CYS A 233 -29.56 5.23 -61.72
C CYS A 233 -30.45 5.97 -62.74
N THR A 234 -31.36 5.25 -63.40
CA THR A 234 -32.53 5.79 -64.10
C THR A 234 -33.75 5.02 -63.62
#